data_AF-A0A429ZU32-F1
#
_entry.id   AF-A0A429ZU32-F1
#
_cell.length_a   1.000
_cell.length_b   1.000
_cell.length_c   1.000
_cell.angle_alpha   90.00
_cell.angle_beta   90.00
_cell.angle_gamma   90.00
#
_symmetry.space_group_name_H-M   'P 1'
#
loop_
_entity.id
_entity.type
_entity.pdbx_description
1 polymer ?
#
loop_
_entity_poly.entity_id
_entity_poly.type
_entity_poly.pdbx_seq_one_letter_code
_entity_poly.pdbx_strand_id
1 'polypeptide(L)' 'MKNNQLLKKGYWISVILLAVILLLASFALKQPLLAVLGLGLSLIAKKQSYELLFKNYDLNIAAKRQSILKKRGNINE' A
#
# COMPACT_ATOMS: atom_id res chain seq x y z
N MET A 1 8.16 -21.63 4.17
CA MET A 1 8.07 -20.19 4.56
C MET A 1 7.22 -19.30 3.63
N LYS A 2 6.81 -19.73 2.42
CA LYS A 2 5.99 -18.91 1.49
C LYS A 2 4.56 -18.62 2.01
N ASN A 3 3.93 -19.56 2.72
CA ASN A 3 2.55 -19.42 3.23
C ASN A 3 2.39 -18.27 4.24
N ASN A 4 3.39 -18.03 5.09
CA ASN A 4 3.32 -16.97 6.09
C ASN A 4 3.32 -15.57 5.45
N GLN A 5 3.91 -15.39 4.27
CA GLN A 5 3.89 -14.11 3.58
C GLN A 5 2.51 -13.80 2.99
N LEU A 6 1.81 -14.79 2.42
CA LEU A 6 0.45 -14.59 1.90
C LEU A 6 -0.54 -14.26 3.01
N LEU A 7 -0.45 -14.97 4.16
CA LEU A 7 -1.27 -14.67 5.34
C LEU A 7 -0.99 -13.26 5.88
N LYS A 8 0.28 -12.85 5.95
CA LYS A 8 0.66 -11.48 6.35
C LYS A 8 0.12 -10.42 5.38
N LYS A 9 0.15 -10.68 4.06
CA LYS A 9 -0.45 -9.77 3.06
C LYS A 9 -1.96 -9.64 3.25
N GLY A 10 -2.66 -10.77 3.39
CA GLY A 10 -4.10 -10.78 3.64
C GLY A 10 -4.48 -10.03 4.90
N TYR A 11 -3.72 -10.20 5.98
CA TYR A 11 -3.91 -9.45 7.23
C TYR A 11 -3.76 -7.94 7.01
N TRP A 12 -2.71 -7.47 6.33
CA TRP A 12 -2.55 -6.03 6.10
C TRP A 12 -3.63 -5.45 5.18
N ILE A 13 -4.10 -6.23 4.21
CA ILE A 13 -5.24 -5.83 3.35
C ILE A 13 -6.51 -5.69 4.19
N SER A 14 -6.79 -6.61 5.11
CA SER A 14 -7.97 -6.50 5.98
C SER A 14 -7.85 -5.33 6.97
N VAL A 15 -6.65 -5.03 7.48
CA VAL A 15 -6.40 -3.84 8.33
C VAL A 15 -6.66 -2.55 7.56
N ILE A 16 -6.22 -2.45 6.29
CA ILE A 16 -6.50 -1.28 5.45
C ILE A 16 -8.00 -1.16 5.19
N LEU A 17 -8.68 -2.28 4.89
CA LEU A 17 -10.13 -2.28 4.67
C LEU A 17 -10.88 -1.82 5.93
N LEU A 18 -10.45 -2.29 7.11
CA LEU A 18 -11.00 -1.87 8.39
C LEU A 18 -10.80 -0.36 8.64
N ALA A 19 -9.61 0.18 8.33
CA ALA A 19 -9.33 1.60 8.46
C ALA A 19 -10.24 2.46 7.56
N VAL A 20 -10.53 2.00 6.35
CA VAL A 20 -11.49 2.66 5.44
C VAL A 20 -12.90 2.64 6.02
N ILE A 21 -13.35 1.49 6.54
CA ILE A 21 -14.66 1.37 7.18
C ILE A 21 -14.76 2.30 8.40
N LEU A 22 -13.73 2.38 9.23
CA LEU A 22 -13.65 3.29 10.38
C LEU A 22 -13.75 4.77 9.96
N LEU A 23 -13.11 5.16 8.85
CA LEU A 23 -13.20 6.51 8.31
C LEU A 23 -14.61 6.83 7.79
N LEU A 24 -15.23 5.89 7.07
CA LEU A 24 -16.61 6.04 6.59
C LEU A 24 -17.61 6.10 7.76
N ALA A 25 -17.43 5.24 8.76
CA ALA A 25 -18.25 5.21 9.97
C ALA A 25 -18.07 6.50 10.80
N SER A 26 -16.87 7.06 10.87
CA SER A 26 -16.62 8.35 11.52
C SER A 26 -17.47 9.46 10.89
N PHE A 27 -17.56 9.48 9.57
CA PHE A 27 -18.36 10.44 8.82
C PHE A 27 -19.87 10.26 9.08
N ALA A 28 -20.35 9.01 9.09
CA ALA A 28 -21.75 8.70 9.36
C ALA A 28 -22.18 9.01 10.81
N LEU A 29 -21.33 8.68 11.79
CA LEU A 29 -21.61 8.84 13.22
C LEU A 29 -21.24 10.23 13.75
N LYS A 30 -20.62 11.10 12.93
CA LYS A 30 -20.08 12.42 13.30
C LYS A 30 -19.13 12.37 14.51
N GLN A 31 -18.43 11.25 14.68
CA GLN A 31 -17.48 11.05 15.77
C GLN A 31 -16.04 11.20 15.24
N PRO A 32 -15.37 12.34 15.49
CA PRO A 32 -14.03 12.61 14.94
C PRO A 32 -12.96 11.68 15.53
N LEU A 33 -13.19 11.10 16.72
CA LEU A 33 -12.26 10.16 17.35
C LEU A 33 -12.03 8.91 16.48
N LEU A 34 -13.08 8.42 15.80
CA LEU A 34 -12.99 7.29 14.88
C LEU A 34 -12.14 7.62 13.65
N ALA A 35 -12.18 8.87 13.15
CA ALA A 35 -11.32 9.31 12.06
C ALA A 35 -9.85 9.34 12.48
N VAL A 36 -9.55 9.84 13.68
CA VAL A 36 -8.17 9.86 14.20
C VAL A 36 -7.62 8.44 14.33
N LEU A 37 -8.43 7.51 14.85
CA LEU A 37 -8.06 6.09 14.96
C LEU A 37 -7.86 5.44 13.57
N GLY A 38 -8.76 5.72 12.62
CA GLY A 38 -8.65 5.24 11.24
C GLY A 38 -7.40 5.77 10.53
N LEU A 39 -7.08 7.05 10.71
CA LEU A 39 -5.85 7.67 10.18
C LEU A 39 -4.59 7.09 10.83
N GLY A 40 -4.61 6.89 12.15
CA GLY A 40 -3.51 6.26 12.89
C GLY A 40 -3.23 4.83 12.40
N LEU A 41 -4.28 4.02 12.24
CA LEU A 41 -4.18 2.69 11.65
C LEU A 41 -3.65 2.73 10.21
N SER A 42 -4.10 3.68 9.41
CA SER A 42 -3.65 3.85 8.03
C SER A 42 -2.15 4.21 7.95
N LEU A 43 -1.65 5.05 8.86
CA LEU A 43 -0.22 5.37 8.96
C LEU A 43 0.63 4.16 9.35
N ILE A 44 0.19 3.39 10.34
CA ILE A 44 0.89 2.17 10.78
C ILE A 44 0.88 1.14 9.65
N ALA A 45 -0.27 0.94 9.01
CA ALA A 45 -0.40 0.07 7.84
C ALA A 45 0.54 0.54 6.73
N LYS A 46 0.54 1.82 6.36
CA LYS A 46 1.45 2.37 5.36
C LYS A 46 2.91 2.02 5.67
N LYS A 47 3.38 2.23 6.90
CA LYS A 47 4.78 1.97 7.25
C LYS A 47 5.15 0.49 7.16
N GLN A 48 4.29 -0.42 7.63
CA GLN A 48 4.61 -1.85 7.73
C GLN A 48 4.21 -2.65 6.49
N SER A 49 3.09 -2.30 5.86
CA SER A 49 2.56 -3.00 4.69
C SER A 49 3.22 -2.53 3.40
N TYR A 50 3.87 -1.35 3.36
CA TYR A 50 4.51 -0.86 2.14
C TYR A 50 5.59 -1.80 1.61
N GLU A 51 6.47 -2.26 2.50
CA GLU A 51 7.53 -3.19 2.12
C GLU A 51 6.98 -4.52 1.60
N LEU A 52 5.83 -4.95 2.14
CA LEU A 52 5.24 -6.26 1.89
C LEU A 52 4.29 -6.27 0.67
N LEU A 53 3.56 -5.19 0.45
CA LEU A 53 2.55 -5.05 -0.60
C LEU A 53 3.08 -4.33 -1.84
N PHE A 54 3.89 -3.28 -1.68
CA PHE A 54 4.22 -2.35 -2.77
C PHE A 54 5.67 -2.42 -3.24
N LYS A 55 6.64 -2.85 -2.41
CA LYS A 55 8.07 -2.93 -2.80
C LYS A 55 8.32 -3.68 -4.11
N ASN A 56 7.72 -4.87 -4.27
CA ASN A 56 7.90 -5.67 -5.48
C ASN A 56 7.21 -5.05 -6.70
N TYR A 57 6.11 -4.34 -6.49
CA TYR A 57 5.41 -3.63 -7.56
C TYR A 57 6.25 -2.44 -8.04
N ASP A 58 6.76 -1.62 -7.12
CA ASP A 58 7.58 -0.46 -7.44
C ASP A 58 8.90 -0.85 -8.11
N LEU A 59 9.54 -1.93 -7.65
CA LEU A 59 10.74 -2.47 -8.30
C LEU A 59 10.47 -2.90 -9.74
N ASN A 60 9.34 -3.57 -10.00
CA ASN A 60 8.96 -3.97 -11.36
C ASN A 60 8.65 -2.75 -12.26
N ILE A 61 7.97 -1.75 -11.72
CA ILE A 61 7.69 -0.51 -12.46
C ILE A 61 8.99 0.25 -12.75
N ALA A 62 9.90 0.34 -11.79
CA ALA A 62 11.19 0.99 -11.96
C ALA A 62 12.04 0.29 -13.03
N ALA A 63 12.10 -1.05 -13.01
CA ALA A 63 12.77 -1.84 -14.03
C ALA A 63 12.17 -1.63 -15.43
N LYS A 64 10.83 -1.58 -15.52
CA LYS A 64 10.12 -1.32 -16.78
C LYS A 64 10.36 0.10 -17.30
N ARG A 65 10.45 1.10 -16.42
CA ARG A 65 10.79 2.47 -16.81
C ARG A 65 12.24 2.57 -17.30
N GLN A 66 13.18 1.91 -16.63
CA GLN A 66 14.58 1.88 -17.09
C GLN A 66 14.73 1.21 -18.45
N SER A 67 14.01 0.12 -18.73
CA SER A 67 14.09 -0.53 -20.05
C SER A 67 13.51 0.34 -21.16
N ILE A 68 12.44 1.10 -20.89
CA ILE A 68 11.88 2.08 -21.84
C ILE A 68 12.85 3.25 -22.06
N LEU A 69 13.48 3.76 -21.00
CA LEU A 69 14.47 4.84 -21.10
C LEU A 69 15.73 4.40 -21.85
N LYS A 70 16.26 3.19 -21.59
CA LYS A 70 17.36 2.61 -22.37
C LYS A 70 16.98 2.46 -23.84
N LYS A 71 15.76 1.98 -24.14
CA LYS A 71 15.28 1.83 -25.51
C LYS A 71 15.10 3.18 -26.23
N ARG A 72 14.81 4.26 -25.50
CA ARG A 72 14.72 5.63 -26.06
C ARG A 72 16.09 6.32 -26.19
N GLY A 73 17.02 6.07 -25.27
CA GLY A 73 18.38 6.60 -25.33
C GLY A 73 19.22 5.98 -26.45
N ASN A 74 19.00 4.70 -26.76
CA ASN A 74 19.70 3.96 -27.82
C ASN A 74 19.17 4.23 -29.25
N ILE A 75 18.23 5.17 -29.42
CA ILE A 75 17.70 5.60 -30.73
C ILE A 75 18.40 6.89 -31.20
N ASN A 76 19.20 7.52 -30.34
CA ASN A 76 19.89 8.78 -30.63
C ASN A 76 21.42 8.64 -30.76
N GLU A 77 21.95 7.41 -30.83
CA GLU A 77 23.32 7.11 -31.29
C GLU A 77 23.25 6.43 -32.67
#